data_AF-A0A2X2Y2V3-F1
#
_entry.id   AF-A0A2X2Y2V3-F1
#
_cell.length_a   1.000
_cell.length_b   1.000
_cell.length_c   1.000
_cell.angle_alpha   90.00
_cell.angle_beta   90.00
_cell.angle_gamma   90.00
#
_symmetry.space_group_name_H-M   'P 1'
#
loop_
_entity.id
_entity.type
_entity.pdbx_description
1 polymer ?
#
loop_
_entity_poly.entity_id
_entity_poly.type
_entity_poly.pdbx_seq_one_letter_code
_entity_poly.pdbx_strand_id
1 'polypeptide(L)' 'MAYELCKFQIQGGNYNKKEMEENLILFKMTNQLTSQQYLELYNMINPVVIAQPKVEESNVVVTPTETKVIEPQA' A
#
# COMPACT_ATOMS: atom_id res chain seq x y z
N MET A 1 -10.66 -22.67 -13.52
CA MET A 1 -9.36 -23.32 -13.24
C MET A 1 -8.22 -22.32 -13.13
N ALA A 2 -8.08 -21.36 -14.06
CA ALA A 2 -7.04 -20.33 -14.01
C ALA A 2 -6.96 -19.61 -12.64
N TYR A 3 -8.10 -19.15 -12.10
CA TYR A 3 -8.14 -18.47 -10.80
C TYR A 3 -7.53 -19.31 -9.66
N GLU A 4 -8.01 -20.54 -9.46
CA GLU A 4 -7.53 -21.41 -8.37
C GLU A 4 -6.04 -21.75 -8.51
N LEU A 5 -5.58 -22.02 -9.74
CA LEU A 5 -4.17 -22.34 -9.98
C LEU A 5 -3.25 -21.15 -9.68
N CYS A 6 -3.60 -19.96 -10.19
CA CYS A 6 -2.83 -18.75 -9.92
C CYS A 6 -2.83 -18.44 -8.42
N LYS A 7 -3.98 -18.54 -7.75
CA LYS A 7 -4.09 -18.30 -6.31
C LYS A 7 -3.20 -19.25 -5.51
N PHE A 8 -3.22 -20.54 -5.85
CA PHE A 8 -2.39 -21.56 -5.22
C PHE A 8 -0.89 -21.28 -5.40
N GLN A 9 -0.45 -20.92 -6.62
CA GLN A 9 0.95 -20.57 -6.90
C GLN A 9 1.39 -19.33 -6.12
N ILE A 10 0.55 -18.29 -6.08
CA ILE A 10 0.85 -17.04 -5.36
C ILE A 10 0.95 -17.30 -3.85
N GLN A 11 0.00 -18.02 -3.27
CA GLN A 11 -0.02 -18.35 -1.84
C GLN A 11 1.14 -19.27 -1.45
N GLY A 12 1.53 -20.19 -2.33
CA GLY A 12 2.69 -21.06 -2.12
C GLY A 12 4.04 -20.36 -2.31
N GLY A 13 4.06 -19.12 -2.80
CA GLY A 13 5.30 -18.37 -3.07
C GLY A 13 6.15 -18.94 -4.20
N ASN A 14 5.66 -19.95 -4.92
CA ASN A 14 6.38 -20.61 -6.00
C ASN A 14 5.93 -20.05 -7.36
N TYR A 15 6.30 -18.80 -7.64
CA TYR A 15 6.02 -18.16 -8.91
C TYR A 15 7.06 -17.09 -9.24
N ASN A 16 7.29 -16.88 -10.53
CA ASN A 16 7.96 -15.69 -11.02
C ASN A 16 6.93 -14.56 -11.13
N LYS A 17 7.18 -13.41 -10.49
CA LYS A 17 6.23 -12.30 -10.46
C LYS A 17 5.88 -11.77 -11.85
N LYS A 18 6.88 -11.59 -12.72
CA LYS A 18 6.68 -11.05 -14.08
C LYS A 18 5.84 -12.02 -14.93
N GLU A 19 6.19 -13.31 -14.88
CA GLU A 19 5.44 -14.34 -15.60
C GLU A 19 3.99 -14.43 -15.09
N MET A 20 3.78 -14.33 -13.76
CA MET A 20 2.44 -14.31 -13.19
C MET A 20 1.64 -13.11 -13.68
N GLU A 21 2.21 -11.90 -13.73
CA GLU A 21 1.53 -10.72 -14.27
C GLU A 21 1.10 -10.92 -15.73
N GLU A 22 2.01 -11.42 -16.59
CA GLU A 22 1.71 -11.71 -18.00
C GLU A 22 0.60 -12.77 -18.14
N ASN A 23 0.64 -13.82 -17.33
CA ASN A 23 -0.39 -14.87 -17.30
C ASN A 23 -1.75 -14.33 -16.84
N LEU A 24 -1.80 -13.50 -15.80
CA LEU A 24 -3.05 -12.88 -15.34
C LEU A 24 -3.68 -11.99 -16.43
N ILE A 25 -2.87 -11.23 -17.17
CA ILE A 25 -3.33 -10.43 -18.32
C ILE A 25 -3.89 -11.34 -19.41
N LEU A 26 -3.17 -12.39 -19.80
CA LEU A 26 -3.60 -13.35 -20.80
C LEU A 26 -4.94 -14.01 -20.42
N PHE A 27 -5.07 -14.45 -19.16
CA PHE A 27 -6.31 -15.05 -18.68
C PHE A 27 -7.46 -14.06 -18.61
N LYS A 28 -7.18 -12.78 -18.33
CA LYS A 28 -8.21 -11.74 -18.41
C LYS A 28 -8.68 -11.49 -19.85
N MET A 29 -7.76 -11.40 -20.81
CA MET A 29 -8.07 -11.19 -22.23
C MET A 29 -8.83 -12.37 -22.85
N THR A 30 -8.52 -13.58 -22.41
CA THR A 30 -9.18 -14.81 -22.88
C THR A 30 -10.44 -15.17 -22.09
N ASN A 31 -10.93 -14.26 -21.24
CA ASN A 31 -12.13 -14.43 -20.40
C ASN A 31 -12.06 -15.62 -19.43
N GLN A 32 -10.85 -16.11 -19.10
CA GLN A 32 -10.63 -17.14 -18.10
C GLN A 32 -10.62 -16.59 -16.66
N LEU A 33 -10.46 -15.28 -16.52
CA LEU A 33 -10.64 -14.53 -15.28
C LEU A 33 -11.73 -13.47 -15.45
N THR A 34 -12.60 -13.35 -14.46
CA THR A 34 -13.44 -12.16 -14.32
C THR A 34 -12.57 -10.95 -13.95
N SER A 35 -13.09 -9.73 -14.11
CA SER A 35 -12.36 -8.53 -13.71
C SER A 35 -12.04 -8.52 -12.21
N GLN A 36 -12.96 -9.04 -11.38
CA GLN A 36 -12.79 -9.15 -9.94
C GLN A 36 -11.68 -10.16 -9.58
N GLN A 37 -11.67 -11.33 -10.23
CA GLN A 37 -10.64 -12.34 -10.01
C GLN A 37 -9.25 -11.86 -10.43
N TYR A 38 -9.16 -11.17 -11.57
CA TYR A 38 -7.91 -10.56 -12.01
C TYR A 38 -7.38 -9.55 -10.98
N LEU A 39 -8.24 -8.64 -10.50
CA LEU A 39 -7.84 -7.61 -9.55
C LEU A 39 -7.40 -8.20 -8.20
N GLU A 40 -8.11 -9.21 -7.69
CA GLU A 40 -7.73 -9.91 -6.47
C GLU A 40 -6.32 -10.51 -6.59
N LEU A 41 -6.07 -11.30 -7.64
CA LEU A 41 -4.77 -11.95 -7.86
C LEU A 41 -3.65 -10.93 -8.10
N TYR A 42 -3.94 -9.86 -8.86
CA TYR A 42 -2.97 -8.79 -9.13
C TYR A 42 -2.56 -8.07 -7.84
N ASN A 43 -3.50 -7.79 -6.95
CA ASN A 43 -3.21 -7.15 -5.66
C ASN A 43 -2.41 -8.06 -4.71
N MET A 44 -2.55 -9.38 -4.82
CA MET A 44 -1.76 -10.32 -4.02
C MET A 44 -0.26 -10.29 -4.39
N ILE A 45 0.06 -10.07 -5.67
CA ILE A 45 1.46 -10.01 -6.17
C ILE A 45 2.03 -8.58 -6.22
N ASN A 46 1.16 -7.57 -6.19
CA ASN A 46 1.47 -6.15 -6.11
C ASN A 46 0.82 -5.53 -4.87
N PRO A 47 1.28 -5.87 -3.66
CA PRO A 47 0.73 -5.28 -2.45
C PRO A 47 0.97 -3.78 -2.48
N VAL A 48 -0.12 -3.01 -2.40
CA VAL A 48 -0.04 -1.56 -2.28
C VAL A 48 0.55 -1.26 -0.90
N VAL A 49 1.78 -0.79 -0.87
CA VAL A 49 2.38 -0.25 0.36
C VAL A 49 1.69 1.08 0.62
N ILE A 50 0.63 1.05 1.42
CA ILE A 50 0.09 2.28 1.99
C ILE A 50 1.16 2.77 2.96
N ALA A 51 1.96 3.73 2.50
CA ALA A 51 2.90 4.43 3.36
C ALA A 51 2.10 5.01 4.53
N GLN A 52 2.22 4.41 5.70
CA GLN A 52 1.70 5.03 6.92
C GLN A 52 2.39 6.38 7.06
N PRO A 53 1.66 7.49 7.27
CA PRO A 53 2.31 8.76 7.57
C PRO A 53 3.18 8.53 8.81
N LYS A 54 4.49 8.71 8.62
CA LYS A 54 5.48 8.67 9.70
C LYS A 54 5.07 9.79 10.66
N VAL A 55 4.47 9.44 11.79
CA VAL A 55 4.26 10.39 12.88
C VAL A 55 5.67 10.76 13.33
N GLU A 56 6.18 11.89 12.87
CA GLU A 56 7.33 12.53 13.49
C GLU A 56 6.91 12.82 14.93
N GLU A 57 7.55 12.14 15.89
CA GLU A 57 7.54 12.55 17.29
C GLU A 57 8.11 13.97 17.36
N SER A 58 7.22 14.94 17.22
CA SER A 58 7.49 16.32 17.56
C SER A 58 7.72 16.34 19.07
N ASN A 59 8.99 16.38 19.47
CA ASN A 59 9.38 16.67 20.84
C ASN A 59 8.82 18.04 21.22
N VAL A 60 7.62 18.07 21.79
CA VAL A 60 7.07 19.24 22.46
C VAL A 60 7.90 19.44 23.72
N VAL A 61 8.98 20.22 23.60
CA VAL A 61 9.68 20.78 24.76
C VAL A 61 8.76 21.83 25.37
N VAL A 62 8.24 21.50 26.55
CA VAL A 62 7.36 22.33 27.35
C VAL A 62 8.19 23.29 28.23
N THR A 63 7.88 24.58 28.12
CA THR A 63 8.00 25.71 29.11
C THR A 63 9.36 26.37 29.42
N PRO A 64 9.40 27.64 29.93
CA PRO A 64 8.30 28.50 30.39
C PRO A 64 8.22 29.93 29.80
N THR A 65 7.02 30.50 29.91
CA THR A 65 6.66 31.91 29.72
C THR A 65 7.51 32.86 30.57
N GLU A 66 8.19 33.81 29.92
CA GLU A 66 8.72 35.00 30.59
C GLU A 66 7.82 36.21 30.27
N THR A 67 7.01 36.60 31.24
CA THR A 67 6.17 37.80 31.21
C THR A 67 7.07 39.02 31.39
N LYS A 68 7.26 39.85 30.36
CA LYS A 68 7.82 41.20 30.53
C LYS A 68 6.73 42.26 30.40
N VAL A 69 6.65 43.04 31.47
CA VAL A 69 5.71 44.13 31.78
C VAL A 69 5.90 45.33 30.82
N ILE A 70 4.82 46.09 30.69
CA ILE A 70 4.45 47.17 29.78
C ILE A 70 5.21 48.47 30.07
N GLU A 71 5.52 49.29 29.05
CA GLU A 71 5.55 50.76 29.18
C GLU A 71 4.91 51.44 27.94
N PRO A 72 3.99 52.41 28.10
CA PRO A 72 3.50 53.25 27.02
C PRO A 72 4.39 54.49 26.86
N GLN A 73 4.81 54.83 25.63
CA GLN A 73 5.41 56.14 25.34
C GLN A 73 4.40 57.05 24.65
N ALA A 74 4.35 58.27 25.18
CA ALA A 74 3.45 59.38 24.90
C ALA A 74 3.73 60.09 23.56
#